data_AF-A0A497L2A0-F1
#
_entry.id   AF-A0A497L2A0-F1
#
_cell.length_a   1.000
_cell.length_b   1.000
_cell.length_c   1.000
_cell.angle_alpha   90.00
_cell.angle_beta   90.00
_cell.angle_gamma   90.00
#
_symmetry.space_group_name_H-M   'P 1'
#
loop_
_entity.id
_entity.type
_entity.pdbx_description
1 polymer ?
#
loop_
_entity_poly.entity_id
_entity_poly.type
_entity_poly.pdbx_seq_one_letter_code
_entity_poly.pdbx_strand_id
1 'polypeptide(L)'
;MRASSVEVGGSLRADEVEATGKVRVGGRLSTIQGVRADYVEIGRRGRIEGPVRARRVRVRELARAEDIWADEITLEEEARARNLYGRRIYIECDCVVTGEVKYVDELVVEEGARLLSPPEKVEDPSEIGLS
;
A
#
# COMPACT_ATOMS: atom_id res chain seq x y z
N MET A 1 -17.52 -6.42 2.47
CA MET A 1 -17.80 -6.10 3.89
C MET A 1 -17.73 -4.59 4.06
N ARG A 2 -18.62 -3.99 4.86
CA ARG A 2 -18.59 -2.55 5.19
C ARG A 2 -18.55 -2.34 6.70
N ALA A 3 -17.66 -1.47 7.16
CA ALA A 3 -17.54 -1.10 8.58
C ALA A 3 -17.00 0.33 8.73
N SER A 4 -16.97 0.87 9.95
CA SER A 4 -16.18 2.07 10.25
C SER A 4 -14.70 1.76 10.39
N SER A 5 -14.39 0.59 10.94
CA SER A 5 -13.04 0.09 11.17
C SER A 5 -12.99 -1.42 10.99
N VAL A 6 -11.89 -1.93 10.48
CA VAL A 6 -11.60 -3.36 10.36
C VAL A 6 -10.24 -3.66 10.97
N GLU A 7 -10.16 -4.69 11.81
CA GLU A 7 -8.90 -5.18 12.38
C GLU A 7 -8.77 -6.68 12.10
N VAL A 8 -7.66 -7.07 11.50
CA VAL A 8 -7.36 -8.46 11.12
C VAL A 8 -6.08 -8.91 11.82
N GLY A 9 -6.22 -9.58 12.96
CA GLY A 9 -5.08 -10.17 13.69
C GLY A 9 -4.65 -11.54 13.16
N GLY A 10 -5.61 -12.33 12.66
CA GLY A 10 -5.40 -13.67 12.09
C GLY A 10 -5.48 -13.65 10.58
N SER A 11 -6.43 -14.37 9.99
CA SER A 11 -6.69 -14.37 8.55
C SER A 11 -8.11 -13.89 8.25
N LEU A 12 -8.26 -13.12 7.18
CA LEU A 12 -9.54 -12.74 6.60
C LEU A 12 -9.48 -12.97 5.08
N ARG A 13 -10.47 -13.67 4.55
CA ARG A 13 -10.72 -13.74 3.11
C ARG A 13 -12.09 -13.12 2.85
N ALA A 14 -12.14 -12.18 1.93
CA ALA A 14 -13.36 -11.50 1.54
C ALA A 14 -13.25 -11.09 0.07
N ASP A 15 -14.36 -10.92 -0.64
CA ASP A 15 -14.30 -10.38 -2.00
C ASP A 15 -13.81 -8.93 -1.98
N GLU A 16 -14.34 -8.13 -1.04
CA GLU A 16 -14.01 -6.72 -0.84
C GLU A 16 -14.09 -6.33 0.64
N VAL A 17 -13.19 -5.44 1.08
CA VAL A 17 -13.24 -4.78 2.39
C VAL A 17 -13.32 -3.27 2.23
N GLU A 18 -14.38 -2.66 2.72
CA GLU A 18 -14.58 -1.22 2.70
C GLU A 18 -14.75 -0.71 4.14
N ALA A 19 -13.92 0.25 4.54
CA ALA A 19 -14.01 0.90 5.84
C ALA A 19 -14.04 2.41 5.70
N THR A 20 -14.98 3.10 6.35
CA THR A 20 -15.01 4.58 6.26
C THR A 20 -13.83 5.23 6.98
N GLY A 21 -13.24 4.58 7.99
CA GLY A 21 -12.10 5.11 8.74
C GLY A 21 -10.81 4.34 8.50
N LYS A 22 -10.67 3.14 9.06
CA LYS A 22 -9.38 2.44 9.07
C LYS A 22 -9.48 0.94 8.81
N VAL A 23 -8.46 0.39 8.15
CA VAL A 23 -8.21 -1.06 8.09
C VAL A 23 -6.82 -1.33 8.64
N ARG A 24 -6.71 -2.20 9.64
CA ARG A 24 -5.42 -2.67 10.16
C ARG A 24 -5.29 -4.17 9.98
N VAL A 25 -4.20 -4.60 9.36
CA VAL A 25 -3.93 -6.01 9.09
C VAL A 25 -2.63 -6.40 9.76
N GLY A 26 -2.71 -7.01 10.94
CA GLY A 26 -1.56 -7.62 11.62
C GLY A 26 -1.23 -9.01 11.09
N GLY A 27 -2.23 -9.73 10.58
CA GLY A 27 -2.07 -11.07 9.99
C GLY A 27 -2.16 -11.05 8.47
N ARG A 28 -3.12 -11.79 7.89
CA ARG A 28 -3.33 -11.90 6.44
C ARG A 28 -4.73 -11.47 6.04
N LEU A 29 -4.81 -10.58 5.05
CA LEU A 29 -6.05 -10.23 4.36
C LEU A 29 -5.91 -10.57 2.88
N SER A 30 -6.78 -11.43 2.36
CA SER A 30 -6.83 -11.76 0.94
C SER A 30 -8.15 -11.29 0.35
N THR A 31 -8.08 -10.50 -0.72
CA THR A 31 -9.24 -9.92 -1.41
C THR A 31 -9.15 -10.04 -2.92
N ILE A 32 -10.30 -10.03 -3.60
CA ILE A 32 -10.38 -10.06 -5.07
C ILE A 32 -10.55 -8.64 -5.62
N GLN A 33 -11.52 -7.90 -5.08
CA GLN A 33 -11.85 -6.53 -5.48
C GLN A 33 -11.03 -5.48 -4.71
N GLY A 34 -10.41 -5.87 -3.60
CA GLY A 34 -9.49 -5.04 -2.85
C GLY A 34 -9.99 -4.52 -1.52
N VAL A 35 -9.21 -3.58 -1.00
CA VAL A 35 -9.45 -2.84 0.25
C VAL A 35 -9.64 -1.37 -0.09
N ARG A 36 -10.69 -0.75 0.46
CA ARG A 36 -10.92 0.71 0.41
C ARG A 36 -11.08 1.29 1.81
N ALA A 37 -10.29 2.29 2.16
CA ALA A 37 -10.44 3.03 3.42
C ALA A 37 -9.82 4.42 3.41
N ASP A 38 -10.04 5.23 4.43
CA ASP A 38 -9.26 6.47 4.60
C ASP A 38 -7.80 6.16 4.98
N TYR A 39 -7.59 5.21 5.88
CA TYR A 39 -6.26 4.75 6.30
C TYR A 39 -6.15 3.23 6.27
N VAL A 40 -5.08 2.71 5.67
CA VAL A 40 -4.73 1.29 5.71
C VAL A 40 -3.35 1.12 6.34
N GLU A 41 -3.26 0.24 7.34
CA GLU A 41 -2.00 -0.18 7.93
C GLU A 41 -1.83 -1.68 7.78
N ILE A 42 -0.70 -2.10 7.19
CA ILE A 42 -0.25 -3.48 7.26
C ILE A 42 0.77 -3.54 8.38
N GLY A 43 0.42 -4.24 9.46
CA GLY A 43 1.27 -4.43 10.63
C GLY A 43 2.56 -5.18 10.29
N ARG A 44 3.51 -5.19 11.22
CA ARG A 44 4.79 -5.90 11.07
C ARG A 44 4.56 -7.34 10.62
N ARG A 45 5.21 -7.77 9.52
CA ARG A 45 5.03 -9.09 8.88
C ARG A 45 3.60 -9.41 8.40
N GLY A 46 2.69 -8.45 8.45
CA GLY A 46 1.35 -8.57 7.93
C GLY A 46 1.36 -8.68 6.40
N ARG A 47 0.24 -9.13 5.84
CA ARG A 47 0.10 -9.28 4.40
C ARG A 47 -1.28 -8.89 3.92
N ILE A 48 -1.34 -8.06 2.88
CA ILE A 48 -2.52 -7.89 2.04
C ILE A 48 -2.24 -8.48 0.65
N GLU A 49 -3.13 -9.36 0.20
CA GLU A 49 -3.19 -9.89 -1.17
C GLU A 49 -4.44 -9.30 -1.84
N GLY A 50 -4.27 -8.69 -3.01
CA GLY A 50 -5.28 -7.87 -3.67
C GLY A 50 -5.00 -6.35 -3.57
N PRO A 51 -5.72 -5.54 -4.35
CA PRO A 51 -5.45 -4.11 -4.50
C PRO A 51 -5.84 -3.31 -3.25
N VAL A 52 -5.04 -2.32 -2.88
CA VAL A 52 -5.29 -1.42 -1.75
C VAL A 52 -5.48 0.01 -2.25
N ARG A 53 -6.63 0.61 -1.92
CA ARG A 53 -6.93 2.02 -2.21
C ARG A 53 -7.22 2.76 -0.90
N ALA A 54 -6.47 3.80 -0.61
CA ALA A 54 -6.75 4.63 0.56
C ALA A 54 -6.27 6.07 0.39
N ARG A 55 -6.61 6.96 1.32
CA ARG A 55 -5.93 8.28 1.37
C ARG A 55 -4.50 8.12 1.86
N ARG A 56 -4.29 7.25 2.86
CA ARG A 56 -2.97 6.95 3.43
C ARG A 56 -2.75 5.46 3.60
N VAL A 57 -1.57 4.98 3.22
CA VAL A 57 -1.17 3.58 3.39
C VAL A 57 0.20 3.50 4.08
N ARG A 58 0.27 2.75 5.17
CA ARG A 58 1.51 2.43 5.88
C ARG A 58 1.75 0.92 5.85
N VAL A 59 2.81 0.49 5.19
CA VAL A 59 3.24 -0.91 5.15
C VAL A 59 4.43 -1.03 6.08
N ARG A 60 4.23 -1.68 7.22
CA ARG A 60 5.24 -1.73 8.27
C ARG A 60 6.36 -2.72 7.98
N GLU A 61 7.37 -2.71 8.83
CA GLU A 61 8.56 -3.56 8.74
C GLU A 61 8.21 -5.02 8.34
N LEU A 62 8.91 -5.56 7.33
CA LEU A 62 8.73 -6.93 6.80
C LEU A 62 7.33 -7.26 6.24
N ALA A 63 6.42 -6.28 6.17
CA ALA A 63 5.07 -6.51 5.67
C ALA A 63 5.03 -6.60 4.15
N ARG A 64 3.94 -7.16 3.60
CA ARG A 64 3.79 -7.38 2.17
C ARG A 64 2.46 -6.86 1.65
N ALA A 65 2.52 -6.13 0.55
CA ALA A 65 1.37 -5.70 -0.24
C ALA A 65 1.55 -6.11 -1.70
N GLU A 66 0.46 -6.08 -2.44
CA GLU A 66 0.48 -6.21 -3.89
C GLU A 66 0.51 -4.81 -4.53
N ASP A 67 -0.65 -4.29 -4.91
CA ASP A 67 -0.76 -2.99 -5.60
C ASP A 67 -1.40 -1.97 -4.66
N ILE A 68 -0.79 -0.79 -4.55
CA ILE A 68 -1.23 0.27 -3.65
C ILE A 68 -1.50 1.55 -4.44
N TRP A 69 -2.66 2.16 -4.18
CA TRP A 69 -3.05 3.49 -4.61
C TRP A 69 -3.35 4.36 -3.39
N ALA A 70 -2.61 5.45 -3.20
CA ALA A 70 -2.92 6.41 -2.13
C ALA A 70 -2.31 7.80 -2.32
N ASP A 71 -2.86 8.82 -1.66
CA ASP A 71 -2.23 10.14 -1.62
C ASP A 71 -0.84 10.06 -0.96
N GLU A 72 -0.74 9.31 0.15
CA GLU A 72 0.52 9.08 0.86
C GLU A 72 0.76 7.57 1.06
N ILE A 73 1.93 7.11 0.62
CA ILE A 73 2.40 5.73 0.81
C ILE A 73 3.70 5.76 1.60
N THR A 74 3.77 4.98 2.68
CA THR A 74 5.01 4.72 3.42
C THR A 74 5.28 3.22 3.44
N LEU A 75 6.43 2.80 2.89
CA LEU A 75 7.01 1.48 3.11
C LEU A 75 8.11 1.61 4.17
N GLU A 76 7.95 0.89 5.29
CA GLU A 76 8.99 0.79 6.32
C GLU A 76 10.03 -0.28 5.98
N GLU A 77 11.16 -0.26 6.69
CA GLU A 77 12.32 -1.16 6.53
C GLU A 77 11.94 -2.62 6.14
N GLU A 78 12.57 -3.13 5.08
CA GLU A 78 12.36 -4.49 4.54
C GLU A 78 10.93 -4.82 4.04
N ALA A 79 10.01 -3.85 3.96
CA ALA A 79 8.69 -4.06 3.39
C ALA A 79 8.76 -4.40 1.88
N ARG A 80 7.73 -5.08 1.39
CA ARG A 80 7.63 -5.44 -0.04
C ARG A 80 6.28 -5.09 -0.64
N ALA A 81 6.31 -4.52 -1.83
CA ALA A 81 5.13 -4.23 -2.63
C ALA A 81 5.36 -4.64 -4.10
N ARG A 82 4.27 -4.83 -4.86
CA ARG A 82 4.35 -4.99 -6.31
C ARG A 82 4.37 -3.62 -6.97
N ASN A 83 3.27 -2.89 -6.92
CA ASN A 83 3.13 -1.59 -7.56
C ASN A 83 2.76 -0.51 -6.54
N LEU A 84 3.32 0.69 -6.70
CA LEU A 84 3.00 1.87 -5.89
C LEU A 84 2.56 3.02 -6.79
N TYR A 85 1.35 3.51 -6.55
CA TYR A 85 0.78 4.65 -7.26
C TYR A 85 0.34 5.68 -6.24
N GLY A 86 1.07 6.79 -6.13
CA GLY A 86 0.76 7.77 -5.08
C GLY A 86 1.13 9.20 -5.38
N ARG A 87 0.61 10.14 -4.59
CA ARG A 87 1.08 11.53 -4.72
C ARG A 87 2.44 11.70 -4.07
N ARG A 88 2.57 11.22 -2.84
CA ARG A 88 3.82 11.20 -2.05
C ARG A 88 4.15 9.77 -1.66
N ILE A 89 5.34 9.31 -1.99
CA ILE A 89 5.81 7.96 -1.69
C ILE A 89 7.12 8.04 -0.91
N TYR A 90 7.15 7.40 0.26
CA TYR A 90 8.34 7.22 1.09
C TYR A 90 8.70 5.75 1.18
N ILE A 91 9.93 5.40 0.81
CA ILE A 91 10.43 4.03 0.81
C ILE A 91 11.70 3.99 1.67
N GLU A 92 11.61 3.34 2.83
CA GLU A 92 12.73 3.11 3.75
C GLU A 92 13.74 2.08 3.22
N CYS A 93 14.87 1.96 3.92
CA CYS A 93 15.95 1.05 3.56
C CYS A 93 15.50 -0.41 3.40
N ASP A 94 16.21 -1.14 2.53
CA ASP A 94 16.02 -2.57 2.25
C ASP A 94 14.61 -3.01 1.78
N CYS A 95 13.73 -2.06 1.46
CA CYS A 95 12.46 -2.34 0.80
C CYS A 95 12.67 -2.93 -0.60
N VAL A 96 11.68 -3.71 -1.07
CA VAL A 96 11.67 -4.22 -2.44
C VAL A 96 10.34 -3.91 -3.12
N VAL A 97 10.38 -3.15 -4.20
CA VAL A 97 9.22 -2.90 -5.08
C VAL A 97 9.46 -3.58 -6.41
N THR A 98 8.65 -4.59 -6.73
CA THR A 98 8.93 -5.47 -7.87
C THR A 98 8.36 -5.00 -9.21
N GLY A 99 7.41 -4.08 -9.19
CA GLY A 99 6.72 -3.54 -10.36
C GLY A 99 6.95 -2.04 -10.50
N GLU A 100 5.90 -1.34 -10.89
CA GLU A 100 5.92 0.08 -11.19
C GLU A 100 5.83 0.93 -9.92
N VAL A 101 6.54 2.06 -9.94
CA VAL A 101 6.37 3.15 -8.98
C VAL A 101 6.03 4.38 -9.79
N LYS A 102 4.82 4.92 -9.63
CA LYS A 102 4.43 6.19 -10.26
C LYS A 102 4.02 7.21 -9.20
N TYR A 103 4.54 8.43 -9.31
CA TYR A 103 4.33 9.46 -8.32
C TYR A 103 4.04 10.85 -8.92
N VAL A 104 3.31 11.69 -8.19
CA VAL A 104 2.93 13.04 -8.66
C VAL A 104 3.79 14.12 -8.01
N ASP A 105 3.78 14.18 -6.66
CA ASP A 105 4.35 15.29 -5.91
C ASP A 105 5.81 14.97 -5.51
N GLU A 106 6.02 13.84 -4.83
CA GLU A 106 7.30 13.50 -4.21
C GLU A 106 7.55 11.99 -4.15
N LEU A 107 8.80 11.59 -4.40
CA LEU A 107 9.30 10.25 -4.15
C LEU A 107 10.60 10.38 -3.36
N VAL A 108 10.63 9.75 -2.18
CA VAL A 108 11.83 9.58 -1.36
C VAL A 108 12.15 8.10 -1.26
N VAL A 109 13.39 7.74 -1.60
CA VAL A 109 13.89 6.38 -1.57
C VAL A 109 15.19 6.37 -0.79
N GLU A 110 15.21 5.69 0.35
CA GLU A 110 16.40 5.53 1.16
C GLU A 110 17.40 4.54 0.51
N GLU A 111 18.65 4.61 0.96
CA GLU A 111 19.71 3.72 0.52
C GLU A 111 19.35 2.24 0.82
N GLY A 112 19.70 1.34 -0.11
CA GLY A 112 19.43 -0.10 0.03
C GLY A 112 18.06 -0.56 -0.47
N ALA A 113 17.08 0.35 -0.63
CA ALA A 113 15.81 0.02 -1.27
C ALA A 113 16.00 -0.34 -2.74
N ARG A 114 15.28 -1.36 -3.22
CA ARG A 114 15.36 -1.89 -4.58
C ARG A 114 14.06 -1.71 -5.33
N LEU A 115 14.08 -0.84 -6.34
CA LEU A 115 13.02 -0.69 -7.32
C LEU A 115 13.42 -1.48 -8.58
N LEU A 116 12.61 -2.48 -8.94
CA LEU A 116 12.93 -3.35 -10.08
C LEU A 116 12.62 -2.70 -11.43
N SER A 117 11.83 -1.63 -11.41
CA SER A 117 11.60 -0.75 -12.56
C SER A 117 11.97 0.68 -12.18
N PRO A 118 12.45 1.51 -13.13
CA PRO A 118 12.65 2.93 -12.88
C PRO A 118 11.34 3.59 -12.42
N PRO A 119 11.35 4.44 -11.38
CA PRO A 119 10.16 5.18 -10.99
C PRO A 119 9.81 6.25 -12.04
N GLU A 120 8.53 6.48 -12.24
CA GLU A 120 7.99 7.44 -13.21
C GLU A 120 7.27 8.57 -12.48
N LYS A 121 7.65 9.82 -12.75
CA LYS A 121 6.88 10.98 -12.32
C LYS A 121 5.76 11.24 -13.33
N VAL A 122 4.54 11.41 -12.87
CA VAL A 122 3.37 11.81 -13.67
C VAL A 122 2.92 13.21 -13.28
N GLU A 123 2.18 13.89 -14.14
CA GLU A 123 1.76 15.29 -13.91
C GLU A 123 0.40 15.34 -13.21
N ASP A 124 -0.51 14.42 -13.55
CA ASP A 124 -1.87 14.40 -13.03
C ASP A 124 -2.17 13.09 -12.24
N PRO A 125 -2.74 13.18 -11.02
CA PRO A 125 -3.13 12.00 -10.24
C PRO A 125 -4.07 11.02 -10.99
N SER A 126 -4.88 11.52 -11.92
CA SER A 126 -5.79 10.70 -12.72
C SER A 126 -5.07 9.73 -13.66
N GLU A 127 -3.83 10.04 -14.07
CA GLU A 127 -2.98 9.14 -14.88
C GLU A 127 -2.64 7.85 -14.15
N ILE A 128 -2.68 7.87 -12.82
CA ILE A 128 -2.36 6.73 -11.95
C ILE A 128 -3.59 6.21 -11.21
N GLY A 129 -4.79 6.66 -11.59
CA GLY A 129 -6.05 6.19 -11.02
C GLY A 129 -6.37 6.75 -9.63
N LEU A 130 -5.82 7.92 -9.29
CA LEU A 130 -6.23 8.73 -8.14
C LEU A 130 -7.14 9.85 -8.64
N SER A 131 -8.31 10.01 -8.02
CA SER A 131 -9.32 11.02 -8.37
C SER A 131 -9.79 11.77 -7.13
#